data_AF-G5AIE0-F1
#
_entry.id   AF-G5AIE0-F1
#
_cell.length_a   1.000
_cell.length_b   1.000
_cell.length_c   1.000
_cell.angle_alpha   90.00
_cell.angle_beta   90.00
_cell.angle_gamma   90.00
#
_symmetry.space_group_name_H-M   'P 1'
#
loop_
_entity.id
_entity.type
_entity.pdbx_description
1 polymer ?
#
loop_
_entity_poly.entity_id
_entity_poly.type
_entity_poly.pdbx_seq_one_letter_code
_entity_poly.pdbx_strand_id
1 'polypeptide(L)'
;MTTLWGAANEAAWAAAWASYGSVLASVQKSELAELDGWYLASFPPILRAREPEPFVQKQELQRLMEWKLKKGKWRPQLMKFVSNLGESEVEQASRDAFKQLKAGDLRAATEELCALKGVGPATASAVLAAYDESVPFMADEALEAIAGIIGPRKYTLPHFLSFAEQLRAKAKWLNEQRPANDGEEAGASAWTAQRVQLSEA
;
A
#
# COMPACT_ATOMS: atom_id res chain seq x y z
N MET A 1 14.55 -21.61 7.42
CA MET A 1 13.43 -20.88 8.04
C MET A 1 12.45 -20.53 6.93
N THR A 2 11.19 -20.94 7.03
CA THR A 2 10.17 -20.63 6.02
C THR A 2 9.80 -19.16 6.16
N THR A 3 9.92 -18.37 5.09
CA THR A 3 9.40 -16.99 5.05
C THR A 3 7.87 -17.01 5.24
N LEU A 4 7.27 -15.92 5.73
CA LEU A 4 5.81 -15.86 5.89
C LEU A 4 5.09 -16.18 4.58
N TRP A 5 5.64 -15.71 3.45
CA TRP A 5 5.17 -16.04 2.11
C TRP A 5 4.93 -17.54 1.86
N GLY A 6 5.86 -18.37 2.34
CA GLY A 6 5.83 -19.83 2.21
C GLY A 6 4.96 -20.54 3.26
N ALA A 7 4.34 -19.81 4.20
CA ALA A 7 3.44 -20.39 5.19
C ALA A 7 2.19 -20.98 4.51
N ALA A 8 1.85 -22.20 4.92
CA ALA A 8 0.82 -23.04 4.31
C ALA A 8 -0.57 -22.89 4.92
N ASN A 9 -0.74 -22.05 5.95
CA ASN A 9 -2.03 -21.80 6.59
C ASN A 9 -2.28 -20.32 6.82
N GLU A 10 -3.55 -19.92 6.84
CA GLU A 10 -3.99 -18.54 7.11
C GLU A 10 -3.65 -18.07 8.53
N ALA A 11 -3.65 -18.97 9.51
CA ALA A 11 -3.38 -18.64 10.92
C ALA A 11 -2.00 -17.98 11.13
N ALA A 12 -0.97 -18.42 10.41
CA ALA A 12 0.36 -17.81 10.45
C ALA A 12 0.32 -16.34 9.96
N TRP A 13 -0.49 -16.06 8.95
CA TRP A 13 -0.69 -14.71 8.42
C TRP A 13 -1.48 -13.83 9.40
N ALA A 14 -2.54 -14.38 9.99
CA ALA A 14 -3.32 -13.66 11.00
C ALA A 14 -2.46 -13.28 12.21
N ALA A 15 -1.58 -14.19 12.67
CA ALA A 15 -0.63 -13.91 13.73
C ALA A 15 0.39 -12.82 13.35
N ALA A 16 0.94 -12.86 12.14
CA ALA A 16 1.85 -11.83 11.65
C ALA A 16 1.16 -10.46 11.62
N TRP A 17 -0.05 -10.38 11.05
CA TRP A 17 -0.86 -9.16 11.03
C TRP A 17 -1.15 -8.61 12.43
N ALA A 18 -1.54 -9.47 13.38
CA ALA A 18 -1.80 -9.06 14.76
C ALA A 18 -0.55 -8.47 15.45
N SER A 19 0.64 -8.84 15.01
CA SER A 19 1.90 -8.31 15.56
C SER A 19 2.31 -6.96 14.96
N TYR A 20 1.76 -6.55 13.81
CA TYR A 20 2.20 -5.36 13.05
C TYR A 20 2.30 -4.10 13.92
N GLY A 21 1.27 -3.79 14.72
CA GLY A 21 1.27 -2.62 15.61
C GLY A 21 2.38 -2.68 16.68
N SER A 22 2.64 -3.86 17.24
CA SER A 22 3.72 -4.05 18.22
C SER A 22 5.11 -3.94 17.59
N VAL A 23 5.29 -4.48 16.38
CA VAL A 23 6.53 -4.35 15.61
C VAL A 23 6.81 -2.89 15.31
N LEU A 24 5.82 -2.14 14.80
CA LEU A 24 5.95 -0.72 14.53
C LEU A 24 6.31 0.10 15.78
N ALA A 25 5.67 -0.17 16.91
CA ALA A 25 5.97 0.50 18.18
C ALA A 25 7.40 0.22 18.67
N SER A 26 7.95 -0.97 18.36
CA SER A 26 9.31 -1.34 18.75
C SER A 26 10.41 -0.59 17.99
N VAL A 27 10.09 0.03 16.85
CA VAL A 27 11.07 0.70 15.96
C VAL A 27 11.66 2.00 16.57
N GLN A 28 11.28 2.40 17.79
CA GLN A 28 11.80 3.60 18.51
C GLN A 28 11.79 4.90 17.67
N LYS A 29 10.87 5.01 16.71
CA LYS A 29 10.60 6.21 15.92
C LYS A 29 9.17 6.65 16.23
N SER A 30 8.96 7.41 17.30
CA SER A 30 7.62 7.84 17.75
C SER A 30 6.79 8.49 16.62
N GLU A 31 7.43 9.29 15.79
CA GLU A 31 6.81 9.97 14.65
C GLU A 31 6.38 9.01 13.52
N LEU A 32 7.06 7.87 13.36
CA LEU A 32 6.68 6.87 12.36
C LEU A 32 5.36 6.19 12.74
N ALA A 33 5.15 5.91 14.04
CA ALA A 33 3.90 5.32 14.51
C ALA A 33 2.70 6.25 14.25
N GLU A 34 2.86 7.56 14.47
CA GLU A 34 1.83 8.55 14.16
C GLU A 34 1.53 8.62 12.65
N LEU A 35 2.58 8.65 11.83
CA LEU A 35 2.44 8.71 10.38
C LEU A 35 1.78 7.45 9.81
N ASP A 36 2.11 6.28 10.34
CA ASP A 36 1.51 5.01 9.93
C ASP A 36 0.05 4.90 10.38
N GLY A 37 -0.25 5.33 11.61
CA GLY A 37 -1.62 5.44 12.11
C GLY A 37 -2.48 6.38 11.26
N TRP A 38 -1.93 7.52 10.84
CA TRP A 38 -2.59 8.40 9.89
C TRP A 38 -2.82 7.70 8.53
N TYR A 39 -1.79 7.07 7.96
CA TYR A 39 -1.88 6.43 6.64
C TYR A 39 -2.89 5.27 6.61
N LEU A 40 -2.94 4.44 7.66
CA LEU A 40 -3.83 3.27 7.69
C LEU A 40 -5.24 3.61 8.18
N ALA A 41 -5.40 4.49 9.17
CA ALA A 41 -6.70 4.70 9.81
C ALA A 41 -7.39 6.01 9.42
N SER A 42 -6.65 7.07 9.09
CA SER A 42 -7.22 8.40 8.84
C SER A 42 -7.30 8.74 7.36
N PHE A 43 -6.29 8.39 6.57
CA PHE A 43 -6.20 8.79 5.18
C PHE A 43 -7.27 8.12 4.28
N PRO A 44 -7.56 6.81 4.40
CA PRO A 44 -8.58 6.19 3.55
C PRO A 44 -10.00 6.79 3.75
N PRO A 45 -10.49 7.03 4.98
CA PRO A 45 -11.75 7.74 5.18
C PRO A 45 -11.77 9.15 4.57
N ILE A 46 -10.66 9.89 4.62
CA ILE A 46 -10.55 11.23 4.02
C ILE A 46 -10.73 11.16 2.49
N LEU A 47 -10.11 10.18 1.83
CA LEU A 47 -10.27 9.98 0.39
C LEU A 47 -11.72 9.58 0.04
N ARG A 48 -12.30 8.64 0.81
CA ARG A 48 -13.69 8.19 0.59
C ARG A 48 -14.72 9.29 0.83
N ALA A 49 -14.45 10.25 1.71
CA ALA A 49 -15.34 11.40 1.94
C ALA A 49 -15.45 12.33 0.73
N ARG A 50 -14.58 12.20 -0.27
CA ARG A 50 -14.55 13.01 -1.50
C ARG A 50 -15.21 12.31 -2.70
N GLU A 51 -15.86 11.17 -2.49
CA GLU A 51 -16.67 10.52 -3.54
C GLU A 51 -17.79 11.45 -4.05
N PRO A 52 -18.16 11.40 -5.35
CA PRO A 52 -17.78 10.40 -6.36
C PRO A 52 -16.42 10.64 -7.06
N GLU A 53 -15.77 11.77 -6.80
CA GLU A 53 -14.52 12.20 -7.44
C GLU A 53 -13.41 12.35 -6.39
N PRO A 54 -12.93 11.24 -5.80
CA PRO A 54 -11.87 11.28 -4.80
C PRO A 54 -10.59 11.86 -5.40
N PHE A 55 -9.77 12.47 -4.54
CA PHE A 55 -8.50 13.07 -4.92
C PHE A 55 -7.60 13.22 -3.69
N VAL A 56 -6.32 13.42 -3.93
CA VAL A 56 -5.30 13.69 -2.91
C VAL A 56 -4.96 15.17 -2.95
N GLN A 57 -4.91 15.81 -1.78
CA GLN A 57 -4.38 17.16 -1.63
C GLN A 57 -2.86 17.14 -1.56
N LYS A 58 -2.21 18.24 -1.94
CA LYS A 58 -0.74 18.35 -1.90
C LYS A 58 -0.17 18.05 -0.52
N GLN A 59 -0.79 18.56 0.54
CA GLN A 59 -0.35 18.36 1.93
C GLN A 59 -0.44 16.88 2.33
N GLU A 60 -1.43 16.16 1.83
CA GLU A 60 -1.60 14.72 2.06
C GLU A 60 -0.55 13.90 1.31
N LEU A 61 -0.23 14.28 0.06
CA LEU A 61 0.85 13.65 -0.69
C LEU A 61 2.21 13.89 0.00
N GLN A 62 2.44 15.09 0.55
CA GLN A 62 3.64 15.38 1.34
C GLN A 62 3.73 14.50 2.59
N ARG A 63 2.64 14.38 3.36
CA ARG A 63 2.58 13.53 4.55
C ARG A 63 2.78 12.05 4.23
N LEU A 64 2.18 11.57 3.14
CA LEU A 64 2.39 10.20 2.64
C LEU A 64 3.86 9.98 2.22
N MET A 65 4.48 10.94 1.54
CA MET A 65 5.89 10.84 1.17
C MET A 65 6.79 10.80 2.41
N GLU A 66 6.49 11.62 3.43
CA GLU A 66 7.21 11.60 4.70
C GLU A 66 7.11 10.24 5.39
N TRP A 67 5.88 9.72 5.53
CA TRP A 67 5.61 8.38 6.05
C TRP A 67 6.46 7.31 5.33
N LYS A 68 6.39 7.29 3.99
CA LYS A 68 7.11 6.32 3.15
C LYS A 68 8.62 6.42 3.32
N LEU A 69 9.17 7.64 3.37
CA LEU A 69 10.61 7.86 3.51
C LEU A 69 11.13 7.50 4.90
N LYS A 70 10.29 7.58 5.95
CA LYS A 70 10.66 7.11 7.30
C LYS A 70 10.59 5.58 7.46
N LYS A 71 9.69 4.92 6.71
CA LYS A 71 9.65 3.43 6.63
C LYS A 71 10.84 2.87 5.86
N GLY A 72 11.11 3.43 4.67
CA GLY A 72 12.13 2.90 3.77
C GLY A 72 13.45 3.68 3.78
N LYS A 73 14.17 3.58 2.65
CA LYS A 73 15.41 4.34 2.44
C LYS A 73 15.13 5.84 2.31
N TRP A 74 15.71 6.63 3.19
CA TRP A 74 15.61 8.09 3.18
C TRP A 74 16.19 8.68 1.88
N ARG A 75 15.35 9.43 1.14
CA ARG A 75 15.70 10.10 -0.13
C ARG A 75 15.11 11.52 -0.13
N PRO A 76 15.80 12.52 0.46
CA PRO A 76 15.24 13.84 0.74
C PRO A 76 14.91 14.65 -0.52
N GLN A 77 15.49 14.31 -1.67
CA GLN A 77 15.16 14.94 -2.94
C GLN A 77 13.70 14.69 -3.37
N LEU A 78 13.11 13.56 -2.99
CA LEU A 78 11.72 13.26 -3.33
C LEU A 78 10.75 14.23 -2.64
N MET A 79 11.01 14.59 -1.38
CA MET A 79 10.23 15.62 -0.68
C MET A 79 10.31 16.96 -1.40
N LYS A 80 11.50 17.35 -1.90
CA LYS A 80 11.65 18.61 -2.63
C LYS A 80 10.80 18.65 -3.90
N PHE A 81 10.69 17.53 -4.62
CA PHE A 81 9.84 17.47 -5.81
C PHE A 81 8.37 17.61 -5.46
N VAL A 82 7.87 16.82 -4.49
CA VAL A 82 6.48 16.87 -4.05
C VAL A 82 6.10 18.26 -3.52
N SER A 83 6.98 18.92 -2.77
CA SER A 83 6.75 20.28 -2.27
C SER A 83 6.66 21.34 -3.35
N ASN A 84 7.23 21.09 -4.54
CA ASN A 84 7.20 22.01 -5.66
C ASN A 84 6.07 21.73 -6.66
N LEU A 85 5.29 20.66 -6.49
CA LEU A 85 4.13 20.36 -7.32
C LEU A 85 3.02 21.41 -7.12
N GLY A 86 2.24 21.66 -8.16
CA GLY A 86 1.02 22.48 -8.06
C GLY A 86 -0.09 21.72 -7.32
N GLU A 87 -0.95 22.42 -6.57
CA GLU A 87 -2.10 21.76 -5.92
C GLU A 87 -3.04 21.14 -6.96
N SER A 88 -3.38 21.89 -8.01
CA SER A 88 -4.22 21.39 -9.11
C SER A 88 -3.60 20.22 -9.87
N GLU A 89 -2.27 20.17 -9.98
CA GLU A 89 -1.55 19.07 -10.62
C GLU A 89 -1.72 17.77 -9.82
N VAL A 90 -1.56 17.83 -8.50
CA VAL A 90 -1.74 16.67 -7.60
C VAL A 90 -3.20 16.22 -7.59
N GLU A 91 -4.14 17.15 -7.52
CA GLU A 91 -5.56 16.82 -7.54
C GLU A 91 -5.95 16.15 -8.86
N GLN A 92 -5.56 16.72 -10.00
CA GLN A 92 -5.93 16.18 -11.32
C GLN A 92 -5.36 14.77 -11.52
N ALA A 93 -4.06 14.58 -11.28
CA ALA A 93 -3.42 13.28 -11.44
C ALA A 93 -4.04 12.21 -10.54
N SER A 94 -4.41 12.56 -9.30
CA SER A 94 -5.05 11.60 -8.39
C SER A 94 -6.51 11.31 -8.75
N ARG A 95 -7.29 12.30 -9.23
CA ARG A 95 -8.65 12.07 -9.76
C ARG A 95 -8.62 11.09 -10.93
N ASP A 96 -7.73 11.33 -11.90
CA ASP A 96 -7.58 10.47 -13.06
C ASP A 96 -7.13 9.07 -12.65
N ALA A 97 -6.16 8.98 -11.74
CA ALA A 97 -5.70 7.70 -11.21
C ALA A 97 -6.82 6.88 -10.55
N PHE A 98 -7.62 7.51 -9.67
CA PHE A 98 -8.71 6.80 -9.00
C PHE A 98 -9.84 6.44 -9.97
N LYS A 99 -10.08 7.24 -11.01
CA LYS A 99 -11.02 6.89 -12.08
C LYS A 99 -10.56 5.65 -12.86
N GLN A 100 -9.29 5.58 -13.25
CA GLN A 100 -8.72 4.40 -13.92
C GLN A 100 -8.77 3.16 -13.01
N LEU A 101 -8.47 3.34 -11.72
CA LEU A 101 -8.50 2.26 -10.75
C LEU A 101 -9.92 1.71 -10.56
N LYS A 102 -10.95 2.57 -10.46
CA LYS A 102 -12.36 2.16 -10.43
C LYS A 102 -12.78 1.39 -11.68
N ALA A 103 -12.17 1.69 -12.83
CA ALA A 103 -12.38 0.96 -14.08
C ALA A 103 -11.61 -0.38 -14.14
N GLY A 104 -10.82 -0.70 -13.12
CA GLY A 104 -10.02 -1.93 -13.05
C GLY A 104 -8.64 -1.83 -13.70
N ASP A 105 -8.23 -0.65 -14.18
CA ASP A 105 -6.94 -0.45 -14.85
C ASP A 105 -5.87 0.05 -13.86
N LEU A 106 -5.25 -0.89 -13.16
CA LEU A 106 -4.15 -0.59 -12.24
C LEU A 106 -2.94 0.02 -12.94
N ARG A 107 -2.70 -0.35 -14.22
CA ARG A 107 -1.57 0.17 -14.98
C ARG A 107 -1.78 1.66 -15.25
N ALA A 108 -2.90 2.01 -15.87
CA ALA A 108 -3.23 3.39 -16.18
C ALA A 108 -3.29 4.23 -14.89
N ALA A 109 -3.93 3.72 -13.83
CA ALA A 109 -3.99 4.40 -12.54
C ALA A 109 -2.59 4.73 -11.96
N THR A 110 -1.64 3.80 -12.11
CA THR A 110 -0.26 4.02 -11.65
C THR A 110 0.47 5.02 -12.54
N GLU A 111 0.24 4.98 -13.85
CA GLU A 111 0.84 5.89 -14.84
C GLU A 111 0.40 7.35 -14.61
N GLU A 112 -0.88 7.59 -14.33
CA GLU A 112 -1.41 8.93 -14.00
C GLU A 112 -0.65 9.56 -12.82
N LEU A 113 -0.42 8.81 -11.74
CA LEU A 113 0.34 9.29 -10.58
C LEU A 113 1.83 9.44 -10.88
N CYS A 114 2.41 8.57 -11.72
CA CYS A 114 3.83 8.64 -12.09
C CYS A 114 4.15 9.83 -13.01
N ALA A 115 3.13 10.51 -13.57
CA ALA A 115 3.32 11.77 -14.27
C ALA A 115 3.80 12.89 -13.31
N LEU A 116 3.46 12.82 -12.02
CA LEU A 116 3.91 13.76 -11.01
C LEU A 116 5.41 13.63 -10.75
N LYS A 117 6.13 14.74 -10.84
CA LYS A 117 7.57 14.75 -10.59
C LYS A 117 7.89 14.26 -9.17
N GLY A 118 8.78 13.25 -9.08
CA GLY A 118 9.16 12.65 -7.80
C GLY A 118 8.23 11.53 -7.31
N VAL A 119 7.15 11.25 -8.05
CA VAL A 119 6.29 10.09 -7.84
C VAL A 119 6.67 9.02 -8.88
N GLY A 120 7.07 7.85 -8.38
CA GLY A 120 7.27 6.66 -9.22
C GLY A 120 6.36 5.52 -8.74
N PRO A 121 6.45 4.32 -9.33
CA PRO A 121 5.55 3.19 -9.04
C PRO A 121 5.40 2.90 -7.55
N ALA A 122 6.50 2.99 -6.78
CA ALA A 122 6.45 2.78 -5.35
C ALA A 122 5.61 3.83 -4.59
N THR A 123 5.71 5.12 -4.95
CA THR A 123 4.89 6.16 -4.31
C THR A 123 3.45 6.11 -4.83
N ALA A 124 3.27 5.90 -6.14
CA ALA A 124 1.95 5.76 -6.75
C ALA A 124 1.17 4.60 -6.10
N SER A 125 1.80 3.44 -5.90
CA SER A 125 1.17 2.30 -5.22
C SER A 125 0.70 2.60 -3.79
N ALA A 126 1.40 3.47 -3.04
CA ALA A 126 0.96 3.88 -1.71
C ALA A 126 -0.30 4.77 -1.78
N VAL A 127 -0.36 5.70 -2.75
CA VAL A 127 -1.56 6.52 -2.97
C VAL A 127 -2.75 5.65 -3.34
N LEU A 128 -2.55 4.69 -4.25
CA LEU A 128 -3.61 3.77 -4.68
C LEU A 128 -4.06 2.83 -3.54
N ALA A 129 -3.12 2.27 -2.78
CA ALA A 129 -3.41 1.40 -1.63
C ALA A 129 -4.14 2.13 -0.50
N ALA A 130 -3.92 3.44 -0.32
CA ALA A 130 -4.68 4.24 0.64
C ALA A 130 -6.14 4.44 0.20
N TYR A 131 -6.45 4.31 -1.08
CA TYR A 131 -7.80 4.46 -1.62
C TYR A 131 -8.54 3.12 -1.74
N ASP A 132 -7.85 2.08 -2.24
CA ASP A 132 -8.40 0.74 -2.43
C ASP A 132 -7.44 -0.32 -1.85
N GLU A 133 -7.90 -1.00 -0.81
CA GLU A 133 -7.15 -2.05 -0.11
C GLU A 133 -6.83 -3.27 -1.01
N SER A 134 -7.52 -3.40 -2.16
CA SER A 134 -7.21 -4.40 -3.20
C SER A 134 -5.86 -4.15 -3.91
N VAL A 135 -5.30 -2.94 -3.76
CA VAL A 135 -4.01 -2.55 -4.29
C VAL A 135 -2.97 -2.61 -3.17
N PRO A 136 -1.88 -3.38 -3.32
CA PRO A 136 -0.82 -3.39 -2.32
C PRO A 136 0.12 -2.20 -2.51
N PHE A 137 0.70 -1.72 -1.41
CA PHE A 137 1.83 -0.80 -1.47
C PHE A 137 3.12 -1.56 -1.83
N MET A 138 3.92 -1.03 -2.75
CA MET A 138 5.16 -1.64 -3.19
C MET A 138 6.30 -1.46 -2.15
N ALA A 139 6.17 -2.14 -1.01
CA ALA A 139 7.11 -2.14 0.11
C ALA A 139 8.35 -3.03 -0.14
N ASP A 140 9.50 -2.64 0.42
CA ASP A 140 10.77 -3.34 0.19
C ASP A 140 10.78 -4.75 0.76
N GLU A 141 10.20 -4.93 1.95
CA GLU A 141 10.09 -6.21 2.68
C GLU A 141 9.23 -7.21 1.89
N ALA A 142 8.04 -6.76 1.44
CA ALA A 142 7.15 -7.58 0.64
C ALA A 142 7.75 -7.94 -0.74
N LEU A 143 8.49 -7.01 -1.38
CA LEU A 143 9.21 -7.31 -2.62
C LEU A 143 10.30 -8.37 -2.42
N GLU A 144 11.02 -8.30 -1.29
CA GLU A 144 12.05 -9.28 -0.95
C GLU A 144 11.43 -10.65 -0.66
N ALA A 145 10.29 -10.70 0.05
CA ALA A 145 9.58 -11.92 0.38
C ALA A 145 9.17 -12.73 -0.87
N ILE A 146 8.91 -12.06 -1.99
CA ILE A 146 8.48 -12.70 -3.24
C ILE A 146 9.50 -12.61 -4.38
N ALA A 147 10.74 -12.22 -4.08
CA ALA A 147 11.80 -12.07 -5.09
C ALA A 147 12.11 -13.37 -5.85
N GLY A 148 11.88 -14.53 -5.21
CA GLY A 148 12.00 -15.84 -5.86
C GLY A 148 10.94 -16.11 -6.95
N ILE A 149 9.87 -15.31 -7.00
CA ILE A 149 8.76 -15.44 -7.95
C ILE A 149 8.83 -14.36 -9.04
N ILE A 150 8.98 -13.09 -8.63
CA ILE A 150 8.93 -11.95 -9.56
C ILE A 150 10.32 -11.41 -9.95
N GLY A 151 11.38 -12.08 -9.47
CA GLY A 151 12.76 -11.66 -9.63
C GLY A 151 13.21 -10.61 -8.60
N PRO A 152 14.48 -10.18 -8.66
CA PRO A 152 15.04 -9.24 -7.69
C PRO A 152 14.31 -7.89 -7.72
N ARG A 153 14.27 -7.23 -6.55
CA ARG A 153 13.56 -5.96 -6.31
C ARG A 153 13.88 -4.91 -7.38
N LYS A 154 12.84 -4.45 -8.08
CA LYS A 154 12.90 -3.34 -9.06
C LYS A 154 11.75 -2.36 -8.81
N TYR A 155 11.99 -1.07 -8.91
CA TYR A 155 10.94 -0.05 -8.74
C TYR A 155 10.35 0.40 -10.08
N THR A 156 10.01 -0.56 -10.95
CA THR A 156 9.43 -0.30 -12.28
C THR A 156 7.96 -0.69 -12.31
N LEU A 157 7.19 -0.07 -13.20
CA LEU A 157 5.76 -0.35 -13.33
C LEU A 157 5.46 -1.84 -13.66
N PRO A 158 6.15 -2.50 -14.62
CA PRO A 158 5.90 -3.92 -14.86
C PRO A 158 6.15 -4.81 -13.63
N HIS A 159 7.16 -4.46 -12.83
CA HIS A 159 7.46 -5.21 -11.60
C HIS A 159 6.39 -4.96 -10.52
N PHE A 160 5.88 -3.73 -10.41
CA PHE A 160 4.74 -3.43 -9.54
C PHE A 160 3.49 -4.21 -9.92
N LEU A 161 3.16 -4.30 -11.21
CA LEU A 161 1.98 -5.04 -11.68
C LEU A 161 2.09 -6.54 -11.36
N SER A 162 3.26 -7.13 -11.60
CA SER A 162 3.52 -8.53 -11.22
C SER A 162 3.45 -8.74 -9.71
N PHE A 163 4.02 -7.82 -8.92
CA PHE A 163 3.91 -7.82 -7.46
C PHE A 163 2.44 -7.77 -7.00
N ALA A 164 1.65 -6.84 -7.55
CA ALA A 164 0.25 -6.68 -7.20
C ALA A 164 -0.60 -7.92 -7.54
N GLU A 165 -0.33 -8.55 -8.68
CA GLU A 165 -0.97 -9.81 -9.06
C GLU A 165 -0.70 -10.93 -8.04
N GLN A 166 0.57 -11.11 -7.63
CA GLN A 166 0.94 -12.14 -6.66
C GLN A 166 0.26 -11.93 -5.30
N LEU A 167 0.21 -10.69 -4.82
CA LEU A 167 -0.41 -10.38 -3.53
C LEU A 167 -1.93 -10.50 -3.57
N ARG A 168 -2.58 -10.16 -4.69
CA ARG A 168 -4.02 -10.40 -4.89
C ARG A 168 -4.33 -11.89 -4.92
N ALA A 169 -3.52 -12.68 -5.62
CA ALA A 169 -3.66 -14.13 -5.65
C ALA A 169 -3.48 -14.73 -4.23
N LYS A 170 -2.50 -14.25 -3.47
CA LYS A 170 -2.28 -14.69 -2.09
C LYS A 170 -3.44 -14.32 -1.18
N ALA A 171 -3.97 -13.10 -1.28
CA ALA A 171 -5.13 -12.66 -0.51
C ALA A 171 -6.37 -13.54 -0.82
N LYS A 172 -6.61 -13.86 -2.10
CA LYS A 172 -7.68 -14.78 -2.51
C LYS A 172 -7.49 -16.16 -1.87
N TRP A 173 -6.29 -16.75 -1.99
CA TRP A 173 -5.97 -18.05 -1.42
C TRP A 173 -6.12 -18.10 0.12
N LEU A 174 -5.78 -17.01 0.82
CA LEU A 174 -6.00 -16.90 2.28
C LEU A 174 -7.49 -16.86 2.63
N ASN A 175 -8.29 -16.11 1.87
CA ASN A 175 -9.73 -16.06 2.09
C ASN A 175 -10.41 -17.42 1.85
N GLU A 176 -9.95 -18.22 0.89
CA GLU A 176 -10.47 -19.57 0.60
C GLU A 176 -10.21 -20.58 1.73
N GLN A 177 -9.22 -20.33 2.59
CA GLN A 177 -8.90 -21.21 3.73
C GLN A 177 -9.67 -20.88 5.00
N ARG A 178 -10.41 -19.76 5.03
CA ARG A 178 -11.18 -19.39 6.21
C ARG A 178 -12.32 -20.39 6.42
N PRO A 179 -12.53 -20.89 7.65
CA PRO A 179 -13.65 -21.76 7.92
C PRO A 179 -14.98 -21.04 7.60
N ALA A 180 -15.90 -21.74 6.95
CA ALA A 180 -17.22 -21.20 6.57
C ALA A 180 -18.11 -20.79 7.76
N ASN A 181 -17.70 -21.14 8.99
CA ASN A 181 -18.48 -20.97 10.22
C ASN A 181 -17.96 -19.87 11.16
N ASP A 182 -16.97 -19.07 10.75
CA ASP A 182 -16.64 -17.83 11.45
C ASP A 182 -17.69 -16.77 11.08
N GLY A 183 -18.92 -17.02 11.49
CA GLY A 183 -20.01 -16.05 11.35
C GLY A 183 -19.63 -14.83 12.16
N GLU A 184 -19.47 -13.69 11.48
CA GLU A 184 -19.46 -12.34 12.07
C GLU A 184 -18.84 -12.23 13.49
N GLU A 185 -17.78 -12.97 13.79
CA GLU A 185 -16.98 -12.68 14.98
C GLU A 185 -16.25 -11.38 14.67
N ALA A 186 -16.82 -10.32 15.23
CA ALA A 186 -16.46 -8.93 15.04
C ALA A 186 -14.93 -8.72 15.20
N GLY A 187 -14.20 -8.72 14.07
CA GLY A 187 -12.81 -8.29 14.05
C GLY A 187 -11.98 -8.68 12.84
N ALA A 188 -12.17 -9.86 12.25
CA ALA A 188 -11.31 -10.32 11.16
C ALA A 188 -11.89 -9.99 9.77
N SER A 189 -11.61 -8.76 9.29
CA SER A 189 -11.91 -8.35 7.90
C SER A 189 -11.33 -9.33 6.87
N ALA A 190 -11.86 -9.33 5.65
CA ALA A 190 -11.32 -10.15 4.55
C ALA A 190 -9.83 -9.84 4.30
N TRP A 191 -9.08 -10.82 3.80
CA TRP A 191 -7.72 -10.57 3.33
C TRP A 191 -7.76 -9.73 2.06
N THR A 192 -7.05 -8.61 2.10
CA THR A 192 -6.82 -7.73 0.96
C THR A 192 -5.35 -7.80 0.54
N ALA A 193 -5.03 -7.36 -0.68
CA ALA A 193 -3.64 -7.35 -1.12
C ALA A 193 -2.77 -6.45 -0.23
N GLN A 194 -3.32 -5.32 0.23
CA GLN A 194 -2.65 -4.44 1.19
C GLN A 194 -2.42 -5.13 2.54
N ARG A 195 -3.39 -5.89 3.06
CA ARG A 195 -3.20 -6.62 4.33
C ARG A 195 -2.14 -7.71 4.23
N VAL A 196 -2.10 -8.45 3.11
CA VAL A 196 -1.03 -9.41 2.82
C VAL A 196 0.32 -8.69 2.80
N GLN A 197 0.42 -7.56 2.10
CA GLN A 197 1.63 -6.75 2.06
C GLN A 197 2.12 -6.33 3.44
N LEU A 198 1.22 -5.80 4.28
CA LEU A 198 1.58 -5.28 5.60
C LEU A 198 1.97 -6.39 6.58
N SER A 199 1.50 -7.62 6.36
CA SER A 199 1.86 -8.77 7.18
C SER A 199 3.30 -9.24 6.94
N GLU A 200 3.90 -8.89 5.80
CA GLU A 200 5.30 -9.17 5.47
C GLU A 200 6.28 -8.12 6.03
N ALA A 201 5.78 -7.06 6.69
CA ALA A 201 6.58 -5.97 7.25
C ALA A 201 6.87 -6.18 8.74
#